data_AF-A0A812LZN8-F1
#
_entry.id   AF-A0A812LZN8-F1
#
_cell.length_a   1.000
_cell.length_b   1.000
_cell.length_c   1.000
_cell.angle_alpha   90.00
_cell.angle_beta   90.00
_cell.angle_gamma   90.00
#
_symmetry.space_group_name_H-M   'P 1'
#
loop_
_entity.id
_entity.type
_entity.pdbx_description
1 polymer ?
#
loop_
_entity_poly.entity_id
_entity_poly.type
_entity_poly.pdbx_seq_one_letter_code
_entity_poly.pdbx_strand_id
1 'polypeptide(L)'
;EPPQPVASTYKLGSKEDFVRYLHAADIKLVRGAYLKKLLSEGRVWPRRQEAEDEADALYRPELTEDFKFVGVSHAWESMEHPDPCGFQLRQIVDHARRHHRYFFDECFFFIDYMSLYQYKRNDQGQEEAFRHAMKAMHLFYANSSSDFCSVWRVERLTPASCWRRELKAGRTVPVYDEVVGAVVEKQLSQLTRNTTPYSCRGWCCAEVEWSRPIPKQQFETF
;
A
#
# COMPACT_ATOMS: atom_id res chain seq x y z
N GLU A 1 22.92 -29.94 -19.60
CA GLU A 1 21.92 -28.91 -19.95
C GLU A 1 22.08 -27.73 -19.00
N PRO A 2 21.88 -26.48 -19.44
CA PRO A 2 21.69 -25.37 -18.51
C PRO A 2 20.42 -25.63 -17.67
N PRO A 3 20.41 -25.26 -16.37
CA PRO A 3 19.21 -25.42 -15.56
C PRO A 3 18.06 -24.62 -16.18
N GLN A 4 16.95 -25.32 -16.39
CA GLN A 4 15.68 -24.73 -16.84
C GLN A 4 15.28 -23.61 -15.86
N PRO A 5 14.77 -22.47 -16.35
CA PRO A 5 14.26 -21.42 -15.47
C PRO A 5 13.12 -22.01 -14.62
N VAL A 6 13.26 -21.95 -13.29
CA VAL A 6 12.21 -22.39 -12.37
C VAL A 6 11.00 -21.51 -12.62
N ALA A 7 10.00 -22.08 -13.29
CA ALA A 7 8.74 -21.42 -13.60
C ALA A 7 8.09 -20.85 -12.32
N SER A 8 7.38 -19.72 -12.45
CA SER A 8 6.73 -19.02 -11.36
C SER A 8 5.99 -19.97 -10.40
N THR A 9 6.39 -19.99 -9.13
CA THR A 9 5.93 -20.94 -8.11
C THR A 9 4.46 -20.74 -7.68
N TYR A 10 3.83 -19.64 -8.09
CA TYR A 10 2.47 -19.27 -7.68
C TYR A 10 1.52 -19.23 -8.87
N LYS A 11 0.33 -19.82 -8.70
CA LYS A 11 -0.73 -19.77 -9.70
C LYS A 11 -1.58 -18.51 -9.54
N LEU A 12 -1.63 -17.68 -10.58
CA LEU A 12 -2.59 -16.57 -10.68
C LEU A 12 -4.03 -17.09 -10.58
N GLY A 13 -4.88 -16.36 -9.87
CA GLY A 13 -6.27 -16.68 -9.60
C GLY A 13 -6.51 -17.60 -8.39
N SER A 14 -5.48 -18.30 -7.88
CA SER A 14 -5.63 -19.15 -6.70
C SER A 14 -5.51 -18.31 -5.43
N LYS A 15 -6.54 -18.39 -4.58
CA LYS A 15 -6.53 -17.77 -3.26
C LYS A 15 -5.48 -18.41 -2.36
N GLU A 16 -5.33 -19.72 -2.44
CA GLU A 16 -4.37 -20.50 -1.66
C GLU A 16 -2.93 -20.11 -2.01
N ASP A 17 -2.59 -20.03 -3.29
CA ASP A 17 -1.25 -19.61 -3.71
C ASP A 17 -0.98 -18.13 -3.42
N PHE A 18 -2.01 -17.28 -3.48
CA PHE A 18 -1.90 -15.89 -3.04
C PHE A 18 -1.58 -15.79 -1.55
N VAL A 19 -2.31 -16.51 -0.69
CA VAL A 19 -2.04 -16.54 0.75
C VAL A 19 -0.65 -17.11 1.01
N ARG A 20 -0.26 -18.22 0.37
CA ARG A 20 1.12 -18.77 0.47
C ARG A 20 2.17 -17.75 0.10
N TYR A 21 1.93 -16.95 -0.94
CA TYR A 21 2.82 -15.87 -1.33
C TYR A 21 2.91 -14.78 -0.24
N LEU A 22 1.79 -14.34 0.33
CA LEU A 22 1.79 -13.40 1.46
C LEU A 22 2.62 -13.95 2.63
N HIS A 23 2.49 -15.23 2.93
CA HIS A 23 3.29 -15.87 3.97
C HIS A 23 4.77 -15.92 3.60
N ALA A 24 5.13 -16.37 2.41
CA ALA A 24 6.52 -16.52 1.99
C ALA A 24 7.27 -15.17 1.93
N ALA A 25 6.57 -14.10 1.58
CA ALA A 25 7.14 -12.76 1.48
C ALA A 25 6.94 -11.89 2.75
N ASP A 26 6.40 -12.47 3.83
CA ASP A 26 6.06 -11.79 5.09
C ASP A 26 5.23 -10.49 4.93
N ILE A 27 4.29 -10.54 4.00
CA ILE A 27 3.43 -9.41 3.70
C ILE A 27 2.26 -9.44 4.68
N LYS A 28 1.99 -8.29 5.32
CA LYS A 28 0.73 -8.09 6.08
C LYS A 28 -0.11 -7.03 5.39
N LEU A 29 -1.40 -7.25 5.41
CA LEU A 29 -2.41 -6.38 4.87
C LEU A 29 -2.85 -5.39 5.94
N VAL A 30 -3.22 -4.19 5.53
CA VAL A 30 -3.73 -3.15 6.41
C VAL A 30 -5.22 -3.36 6.61
N ARG A 31 -5.70 -3.33 7.86
CA ARG A 31 -7.14 -3.42 8.13
C ARG A 31 -7.84 -2.14 7.70
N GLY A 32 -9.01 -2.24 7.06
CA GLY A 32 -9.82 -1.06 6.75
C GLY A 32 -10.17 -0.24 7.99
N ALA A 33 -10.51 -0.89 9.11
CA ALA A 33 -10.77 -0.23 10.39
C ALA A 33 -9.59 0.65 10.84
N TYR A 34 -8.35 0.23 10.58
CA TYR A 34 -7.16 1.01 10.91
C TYR A 34 -6.99 2.25 10.02
N LEU A 35 -7.31 2.17 8.73
CA LEU A 35 -7.33 3.35 7.84
C LEU A 35 -8.36 4.40 8.32
N LYS A 36 -9.54 3.96 8.78
CA LYS A 36 -10.53 4.85 9.41
C LYS A 36 -9.97 5.51 10.68
N LYS A 37 -9.30 4.74 11.53
CA LYS A 37 -8.65 5.23 12.75
C LYS A 37 -7.66 6.34 12.42
N LEU A 38 -6.70 6.08 11.51
CA LEU A 38 -5.71 7.08 11.06
C LEU A 38 -6.38 8.38 10.59
N LEU A 39 -7.41 8.26 9.74
CA LEU A 39 -8.12 9.43 9.22
C LEU A 39 -8.83 10.22 10.33
N SER A 40 -9.45 9.54 11.29
CA SER A 40 -10.15 10.19 12.42
C SER A 40 -9.19 10.87 13.39
N GLU A 41 -8.00 10.31 13.56
CA GLU A 41 -6.92 10.86 14.41
C GLU A 41 -6.10 11.94 13.70
N GLY A 42 -6.36 12.21 12.42
CA GLY A 42 -5.60 13.17 11.61
C GLY A 42 -4.17 12.73 11.30
N ARG A 43 -3.88 11.44 11.49
CA ARG A 43 -2.57 10.80 11.24
C ARG A 43 -2.45 10.39 9.78
N VAL A 44 -1.21 10.19 9.34
CA VAL A 44 -0.87 9.65 8.01
C VAL A 44 -0.43 8.19 8.15
N TRP A 45 -0.19 7.52 7.03
CA TRP A 45 0.30 6.14 7.03
C TRP A 45 1.66 6.04 7.75
N PRO A 46 1.81 5.18 8.77
CA PRO A 46 3.14 4.80 9.24
C PRO A 46 3.83 3.88 8.21
N ARG A 47 5.16 3.69 8.33
CA ARG A 47 5.79 2.56 7.62
C ARG A 47 5.28 1.27 8.22
N ARG A 48 5.43 0.17 7.49
CA ARG A 48 5.21 -1.18 8.02
C ARG A 48 5.80 -1.36 9.42
N GLN A 49 7.08 -1.06 9.62
CA GLN A 49 7.76 -1.28 10.91
C GLN A 49 7.02 -0.66 12.09
N GLU A 50 6.57 0.59 11.97
CA GLU A 50 5.84 1.26 13.06
C GLU A 50 4.37 0.79 13.15
N ALA A 51 3.77 0.36 12.04
CA ALA A 51 2.43 -0.20 12.05
C ALA A 51 2.36 -1.55 12.80
N GLU A 52 3.46 -2.30 12.90
CA GLU A 52 3.50 -3.58 13.64
C GLU A 52 3.30 -3.42 15.14
N ASP A 53 3.64 -2.25 15.68
CA ASP A 53 3.47 -1.93 17.10
C ASP A 53 2.04 -1.50 17.44
N GLU A 54 1.19 -1.26 16.44
CA GLU A 54 -0.21 -0.90 16.63
C GLU A 54 -1.11 -2.13 16.56
N ALA A 55 -1.81 -2.38 17.68
CA ALA A 55 -2.84 -3.41 17.76
C ALA A 55 -3.86 -3.25 16.62
N ASP A 56 -4.15 -4.36 15.95
CA ASP A 56 -5.12 -4.47 14.85
C ASP A 56 -4.82 -3.57 13.63
N ALA A 57 -3.63 -3.00 13.50
CA ALA A 57 -3.28 -2.24 12.30
C ALA A 57 -3.09 -3.14 11.08
N LEU A 58 -2.38 -4.24 11.29
CA LEU A 58 -1.95 -5.17 10.27
C LEU A 58 -2.55 -6.56 10.49
N TYR A 59 -2.70 -7.29 9.40
CA TYR A 59 -3.30 -8.61 9.37
C TYR A 59 -2.58 -9.52 8.38
N ARG A 60 -2.31 -10.74 8.80
CA ARG A 60 -1.81 -11.80 7.91
C ARG A 60 -2.96 -12.79 7.73
N PRO A 61 -3.49 -12.96 6.51
CA PRO A 61 -4.57 -13.90 6.26
C PRO A 61 -4.09 -15.33 6.40
N GLU A 62 -4.90 -16.18 7.04
CA GLU A 62 -4.68 -17.64 7.07
C GLU A 62 -5.41 -18.32 5.91
N LEU A 63 -4.93 -19.50 5.48
CA LEU A 63 -5.48 -20.23 4.32
C LEU A 63 -6.97 -20.58 4.44
N THR A 64 -7.46 -20.73 5.66
CA THR A 64 -8.83 -21.15 5.95
C THR A 64 -9.84 -20.00 5.99
N GLU A 65 -9.37 -18.75 5.96
CA GLU A 65 -10.22 -17.58 6.18
C GLU A 65 -10.80 -17.04 4.88
N ASP A 66 -12.05 -16.59 4.92
CA ASP A 66 -12.60 -15.76 3.86
C ASP A 66 -12.32 -14.29 4.11
N PHE A 67 -11.77 -13.62 3.10
CA PHE A 67 -11.36 -12.23 3.21
C PHE A 67 -11.44 -11.53 1.86
N LYS A 68 -11.75 -10.23 1.90
CA LYS A 68 -11.75 -9.37 0.71
C LYS A 68 -10.46 -8.58 0.68
N PHE A 69 -9.69 -8.82 -0.37
CA PHE A 69 -8.43 -8.16 -0.61
C PHE A 69 -8.60 -6.95 -1.55
N VAL A 70 -7.94 -5.86 -1.21
CA VAL A 70 -7.87 -4.66 -2.06
C VAL A 70 -6.41 -4.25 -2.25
N GLY A 71 -5.91 -4.38 -3.48
CA GLY A 71 -4.62 -3.82 -3.87
C GLY A 71 -4.76 -2.32 -4.10
N VAL A 72 -3.97 -1.50 -3.40
CA VAL A 72 -3.98 -0.05 -3.59
C VAL A 72 -2.79 0.34 -4.46
N SER A 73 -3.08 0.87 -5.64
CA SER A 73 -2.11 1.56 -6.48
C SER A 73 -2.17 3.05 -6.17
N HIS A 74 -1.08 3.60 -5.65
CA HIS A 74 -1.02 4.98 -5.17
C HIS A 74 0.31 5.65 -5.52
N ALA A 75 0.33 6.97 -5.44
CA ALA A 75 1.52 7.76 -5.73
C ALA A 75 2.38 7.97 -4.47
N TRP A 76 3.69 8.09 -4.67
CA TRP A 76 4.59 8.65 -3.66
C TRP A 76 4.68 10.18 -3.79
N GLU A 77 3.87 10.95 -3.07
CA GLU A 77 3.77 12.42 -3.23
C GLU A 77 4.95 13.20 -2.64
N SER A 78 5.82 12.54 -1.89
CA SER A 78 7.18 13.01 -1.57
C SER A 78 8.18 11.86 -1.65
N MET A 79 9.47 12.16 -1.65
CA MET A 79 10.52 11.14 -1.64
C MET A 79 10.56 10.35 -0.32
N GLU A 80 10.15 10.99 0.78
CA GLU A 80 10.27 10.46 2.13
C GLU A 80 8.98 9.76 2.60
N HIS A 81 7.84 10.15 2.04
CA HIS A 81 6.53 9.64 2.46
C HIS A 81 5.52 9.65 1.31
N PRO A 82 4.70 8.61 1.15
CA PRO A 82 3.76 8.53 0.02
C PRO A 82 2.56 9.49 0.12
N ASP A 83 1.97 9.65 1.31
CA ASP A 83 0.79 10.50 1.54
C ASP A 83 1.01 11.55 2.66
N PRO A 84 1.95 12.49 2.49
CA PRO A 84 2.36 13.40 3.57
C PRO A 84 1.26 14.40 3.97
N CYS A 85 0.22 14.56 3.15
CA CYS A 85 -0.94 15.40 3.47
C CYS A 85 -2.17 14.60 3.95
N GLY A 86 -2.11 13.26 3.99
CA GLY A 86 -3.26 12.42 4.33
C GLY A 86 -4.40 12.49 3.30
N PHE A 87 -4.11 12.92 2.08
CA PHE A 87 -5.11 13.11 1.03
C PHE A 87 -5.48 11.77 0.39
N GLN A 88 -4.50 10.93 0.07
CA GLN A 88 -4.74 9.61 -0.50
C GLN A 88 -5.50 8.70 0.48
N LEU A 89 -5.14 8.72 1.77
CA LEU A 89 -5.88 8.07 2.85
C LEU A 89 -7.35 8.49 2.86
N ARG A 90 -7.61 9.80 2.81
CA ARG A 90 -8.98 10.34 2.79
C ARG A 90 -9.75 9.85 1.58
N GLN A 91 -9.12 9.83 0.40
CA GLN A 91 -9.75 9.35 -0.83
C GLN A 91 -10.17 7.88 -0.71
N ILE A 92 -9.29 7.02 -0.19
CA ILE A 92 -9.59 5.59 0.02
C ILE A 92 -10.78 5.42 0.97
N VAL A 93 -10.77 6.08 2.14
CA VAL A 93 -11.84 5.96 3.13
C VAL A 93 -13.16 6.56 2.62
N ASP A 94 -13.13 7.71 1.95
CA ASP A 94 -14.34 8.32 1.40
C ASP A 94 -14.92 7.53 0.24
N HIS A 95 -14.07 6.88 -0.56
CA HIS A 95 -14.50 5.96 -1.60
C HIS A 95 -15.17 4.73 -1.02
N ALA A 96 -14.56 4.11 -0.02
CA ALA A 96 -15.15 2.98 0.69
C ALA A 96 -16.49 3.33 1.36
N ARG A 97 -16.60 4.51 1.97
CA ARG A 97 -17.87 4.98 2.59
C ARG A 97 -19.00 5.11 1.57
N ARG A 98 -18.69 5.44 0.32
CA ARG A 98 -19.67 5.61 -0.76
C ARG A 98 -20.11 4.29 -1.37
N HIS A 99 -19.20 3.34 -1.56
CA HIS A 99 -19.45 2.15 -2.38
C HIS A 99 -19.41 0.83 -1.61
N HIS A 100 -18.75 0.81 -0.45
CA HIS A 100 -18.43 -0.41 0.29
C HIS A 100 -18.72 -0.26 1.80
N ARG A 101 -19.69 0.59 2.15
CA ARG A 101 -19.94 1.06 3.53
C ARG A 101 -20.05 -0.07 4.56
N TYR A 102 -20.68 -1.18 4.18
CA TYR A 102 -20.94 -2.33 5.05
C TYR A 102 -19.74 -3.27 5.20
N PHE A 103 -18.79 -3.24 4.26
CA PHE A 103 -17.70 -4.23 4.20
C PHE A 103 -16.31 -3.62 4.40
N PHE A 104 -16.16 -2.29 4.45
CA PHE A 104 -14.83 -1.68 4.54
C PHE A 104 -14.01 -2.14 5.74
N ASP A 105 -14.64 -2.35 6.90
CA ASP A 105 -13.92 -2.81 8.10
C ASP A 105 -13.48 -4.28 7.98
N GLU A 106 -14.11 -5.02 7.07
CA GLU A 106 -13.82 -6.42 6.71
C GLU A 106 -12.88 -6.52 5.48
N CYS A 107 -12.50 -5.38 4.88
CA CYS A 107 -11.53 -5.33 3.79
C CYS A 107 -10.09 -5.26 4.32
N PHE A 108 -9.20 -5.93 3.58
CA PHE A 108 -7.77 -5.96 3.84
C PHE A 108 -7.02 -5.36 2.66
N PHE A 109 -6.25 -4.32 2.94
CA PHE A 109 -5.61 -3.49 1.93
C PHE A 109 -4.13 -3.83 1.80
N PHE A 110 -3.65 -3.97 0.58
CA PHE A 110 -2.22 -3.90 0.31
C PHE A 110 -1.88 -2.46 -0.06
N ILE A 111 -1.10 -1.81 0.81
CA ILE A 111 -0.52 -0.48 0.61
C ILE A 111 0.98 -0.67 0.75
N ASP A 112 1.76 -0.48 -0.31
CA ASP A 112 3.17 -0.91 -0.37
C ASP A 112 3.99 -0.46 0.85
N TYR A 113 3.78 0.78 1.28
CA TYR A 113 4.46 1.46 2.38
C TYR A 113 4.15 0.83 3.75
N MET A 114 2.93 0.35 3.94
CA MET A 114 2.45 -0.25 5.19
C MET A 114 2.51 -1.78 5.17
N SER A 115 2.52 -2.39 3.98
CA SER A 115 2.46 -3.84 3.80
C SER A 115 3.82 -4.49 3.63
N LEU A 116 4.82 -3.73 3.18
CA LEU A 116 6.20 -4.19 2.98
C LEU A 116 7.17 -3.45 3.90
N TYR A 117 8.27 -4.10 4.27
CA TYR A 117 9.34 -3.45 5.02
C TYR A 117 10.00 -2.31 4.22
N GLN A 118 9.98 -1.10 4.80
CA GLN A 118 10.51 0.11 4.17
C GLN A 118 11.98 0.36 4.56
N TYR A 119 12.66 1.26 3.86
CA TYR A 119 13.98 1.71 4.27
C TYR A 119 13.92 2.51 5.59
N LYS A 120 14.86 2.36 6.54
CA LYS A 120 15.88 1.32 6.65
C LYS A 120 15.30 0.04 7.27
N ARG A 121 15.69 -1.12 6.71
CA ARG A 121 15.33 -2.45 7.19
C ARG A 121 16.31 -2.88 8.28
N ASN A 122 15.79 -3.36 9.40
CA ASN A 122 16.58 -3.51 10.64
C ASN A 122 17.43 -4.79 10.65
N ASP A 123 16.97 -5.83 9.96
CA ASP A 123 17.60 -7.15 9.97
C ASP A 123 17.54 -7.81 8.59
N GLN A 124 18.28 -8.92 8.46
CA GLN A 124 18.36 -9.70 7.24
C GLN A 124 17.01 -10.31 6.83
N GLY A 125 16.18 -10.69 7.81
CA GLY A 125 14.84 -11.22 7.55
C GLY A 125 13.94 -10.20 6.86
N GLN A 126 13.96 -8.94 7.30
CA GLN A 126 13.22 -7.85 6.64
C GLN A 126 13.70 -7.61 5.21
N GLU A 127 15.01 -7.67 4.98
CA GLU A 127 15.60 -7.51 3.64
C GLU A 127 15.20 -8.68 2.71
N GLU A 128 15.24 -9.92 3.21
CA GLU A 128 14.83 -11.12 2.47
C GLU A 128 13.33 -11.09 2.13
N ALA A 129 12.48 -10.75 3.11
CA ALA A 129 11.05 -10.59 2.92
C ALA A 129 10.74 -9.53 1.85
N PHE A 130 11.38 -8.36 1.93
CA PHE A 130 11.22 -7.31 0.93
C PHE A 130 11.64 -7.78 -0.47
N ARG A 131 12.81 -8.43 -0.59
CA ARG A 131 13.29 -8.94 -1.89
C ARG A 131 12.35 -10.01 -2.44
N HIS A 132 11.79 -10.87 -1.59
CA HIS A 132 10.81 -11.86 -2.00
C HIS A 132 9.54 -11.19 -2.53
N ALA A 133 9.01 -10.21 -1.79
CA ALA A 133 7.84 -9.44 -2.22
C ALA A 133 8.05 -8.77 -3.60
N MET A 134 9.21 -8.15 -3.80
CA MET A 134 9.50 -7.47 -5.08
C MET A 134 9.56 -8.42 -6.28
N LYS A 135 9.98 -9.69 -6.10
CA LYS A 135 10.04 -10.67 -7.19
C LYS A 135 8.67 -11.06 -7.74
N ALA A 136 7.62 -10.97 -6.93
CA ALA A 136 6.29 -11.44 -7.26
C ALA A 136 5.22 -10.35 -7.08
N MET A 137 5.62 -9.07 -7.13
CA MET A 137 4.70 -7.92 -6.97
C MET A 137 3.55 -7.94 -7.97
N HIS A 138 3.80 -8.41 -9.19
CA HIS A 138 2.79 -8.57 -10.24
C HIS A 138 1.60 -9.44 -9.79
N LEU A 139 1.78 -10.37 -8.85
CA LEU A 139 0.67 -11.18 -8.31
C LEU A 139 -0.39 -10.31 -7.63
N PHE A 140 -0.02 -9.22 -6.96
CA PHE A 140 -1.01 -8.34 -6.31
C PHE A 140 -1.95 -7.67 -7.31
N TYR A 141 -1.39 -7.25 -8.44
CA TYR A 141 -2.12 -6.44 -9.41
C TYR A 141 -2.71 -7.28 -10.53
N ALA A 142 -2.22 -8.51 -10.77
CA ALA A 142 -2.75 -9.43 -11.76
C ALA A 142 -3.72 -10.49 -11.20
N ASN A 143 -3.66 -10.81 -9.90
CA ASN A 143 -4.54 -11.81 -9.26
C ASN A 143 -5.96 -11.29 -8.93
N SER A 144 -6.17 -10.02 -9.19
CA SER A 144 -7.42 -9.28 -9.11
C SER A 144 -8.46 -9.69 -10.14
N SER A 145 -8.15 -10.64 -11.03
CA SER A 145 -9.16 -11.36 -11.81
C SER A 145 -9.93 -12.40 -10.99
N SER A 146 -9.66 -12.53 -9.69
CA SER A 146 -10.32 -13.49 -8.78
C SER A 146 -11.41 -12.80 -7.96
N ASP A 147 -12.48 -13.53 -7.62
CA ASP A 147 -13.68 -13.01 -6.93
C ASP A 147 -13.43 -12.47 -5.50
N PHE A 148 -12.21 -12.63 -4.97
CA PHE A 148 -11.80 -12.17 -3.64
C PHE A 148 -10.86 -10.95 -3.68
N CYS A 149 -10.40 -10.53 -4.86
CA CYS A 149 -9.38 -9.51 -5.04
C CYS A 149 -9.88 -8.36 -5.92
N SER A 150 -9.60 -7.13 -5.54
CA SER A 150 -9.89 -5.92 -6.34
C SER A 150 -8.70 -4.97 -6.33
N VAL A 151 -8.60 -4.08 -7.32
CA VAL A 151 -7.56 -3.04 -7.38
C VAL A 151 -8.19 -1.66 -7.37
N TRP A 152 -7.74 -0.83 -6.42
CA TRP A 152 -8.11 0.57 -6.29
C TRP A 152 -6.95 1.45 -6.74
N ARG A 153 -7.21 2.38 -7.65
CA ARG A 153 -6.22 3.33 -8.16
C ARG A 153 -6.55 4.72 -7.64
N VAL A 154 -5.62 5.27 -6.86
CA VAL A 154 -5.67 6.64 -6.34
C VAL A 154 -4.91 7.53 -7.31
N GLU A 155 -5.58 7.96 -8.38
CA GLU A 155 -4.94 8.70 -9.47
C GLU A 155 -4.83 10.20 -9.17
N ARG A 156 -5.74 10.71 -8.33
CA ARG A 156 -5.75 12.11 -7.92
C ARG A 156 -4.72 12.37 -6.83
N LEU A 157 -3.74 13.21 -7.17
CA LEU A 157 -2.74 13.73 -6.22
C LEU A 157 -3.33 14.81 -5.32
N THR A 158 -2.65 15.09 -4.20
CA THR A 158 -2.98 16.19 -3.29
C THR A 158 -3.04 17.53 -4.06
N PRO A 159 -4.21 18.21 -4.08
CA PRO A 159 -4.33 19.51 -4.74
C PRO A 159 -3.34 20.53 -4.19
N ALA A 160 -2.80 21.41 -5.04
CA ALA A 160 -1.84 22.43 -4.62
C ALA A 160 -2.39 23.38 -3.53
N SER A 161 -3.70 23.61 -3.48
CA SER A 161 -4.36 24.35 -2.41
C SER A 161 -4.30 23.61 -1.07
N CYS A 162 -4.58 22.30 -1.06
CA CYS A 162 -4.47 21.46 0.12
C CYS A 162 -3.03 21.42 0.62
N TRP A 163 -2.06 21.18 -0.28
CA TRP A 163 -0.64 21.17 0.09
C TRP A 163 -0.20 22.49 0.74
N ARG A 164 -0.56 23.64 0.14
CA ARG A 164 -0.26 24.97 0.70
C ARG A 164 -0.91 25.19 2.08
N ARG A 165 -2.12 24.68 2.27
CA ARG A 165 -2.82 24.76 3.56
C ARG A 165 -2.05 23.98 4.63
N GLU A 166 -1.64 22.75 4.34
CA GLU A 166 -0.89 21.91 5.30
C GLU A 166 0.50 22.50 5.60
N LEU A 167 1.18 23.08 4.59
CA LEU A 167 2.43 23.82 4.82
C LEU A 167 2.23 25.00 5.77
N LYS A 168 1.19 25.81 5.54
CA LYS A 168 0.88 26.97 6.41
C LYS A 168 0.49 26.54 7.83
N ALA A 169 -0.16 25.37 7.95
CA ALA A 169 -0.51 24.80 9.25
C ALA A 169 0.68 24.20 9.99
N GLY A 170 1.88 24.16 9.39
CA GLY A 170 3.07 23.57 10.01
C GLY A 170 2.95 22.06 10.19
N ARG A 171 2.23 21.36 9.27
CA ARG A 171 2.05 19.91 9.36
C ARG A 171 3.41 19.21 9.50
N THR A 172 3.49 18.28 10.45
CA THR A 172 4.58 17.32 10.55
C THR A 172 4.14 15.94 10.05
N VAL A 173 5.13 15.16 9.63
CA VAL A 173 4.97 13.84 9.06
C VAL A 173 6.07 12.95 9.66
N PRO A 174 5.71 11.76 10.19
CA PRO A 174 6.70 10.79 10.64
C PRO A 174 7.45 10.23 9.43
N VAL A 175 8.77 10.43 9.39
CA VAL A 175 9.64 9.92 8.32
C VAL A 175 10.91 9.33 8.92
N TYR A 176 11.45 8.30 8.28
CA TYR A 176 12.76 7.78 8.66
C TYR A 176 13.84 8.80 8.33
N ASP A 177 14.63 9.20 9.33
CA ASP A 177 15.79 10.05 9.15
C ASP A 177 17.07 9.23 9.30
N GLU A 178 17.89 9.23 8.26
CA GLU A 178 19.12 8.43 8.21
C GLU A 178 20.21 8.95 9.15
N VAL A 179 20.26 10.25 9.39
CA VAL A 179 21.26 10.87 10.29
C VAL A 179 20.94 10.52 11.73
N VAL A 180 19.66 10.58 12.11
CA VAL A 180 19.19 10.18 13.44
C VAL A 180 19.14 8.66 13.58
N GLY A 181 18.95 7.93 12.48
CA GLY A 181 18.79 6.48 12.48
C GLY A 181 17.42 6.00 12.98
N ALA A 182 16.42 6.88 13.05
CA ALA A 182 15.10 6.59 13.59
C ALA A 182 14.00 7.35 12.84
N VAL A 183 12.74 6.99 13.08
CA VAL A 183 11.59 7.78 12.61
C VAL A 183 11.44 9.02 13.47
N VAL A 184 11.35 10.18 12.81
CA VAL A 184 11.20 11.48 13.45
C VAL A 184 10.11 12.28 12.74
N GLU A 185 9.47 13.18 13.49
CA GLU A 185 8.54 14.15 12.94
C GLU A 185 9.31 15.22 12.14
N LYS A 186 9.12 15.25 10.81
CA LYS A 186 9.63 16.34 9.95
C LYS A 186 8.50 17.23 9.50
N GLN A 187 8.79 18.53 9.37
CA GLN A 187 7.82 19.45 8.78
C GLN A 187 7.65 19.13 7.30
N LEU A 188 6.42 19.25 6.80
CA LEU A 188 6.09 19.06 5.38
C LEU A 188 6.97 19.91 4.44
N SER A 189 7.45 21.07 4.92
CA SER A 189 8.37 21.96 4.19
C SER A 189 9.77 21.37 3.97
N GLN A 190 10.15 20.34 4.73
CA GLN A 190 11.44 19.65 4.65
C GLN A 190 11.39 18.41 3.75
N LEU A 191 10.21 18.02 3.28
CA LEU A 191 10.03 16.86 2.40
C LEU A 191 10.21 17.26 0.94
N THR A 192 10.78 16.34 0.16
CA THR A 192 11.00 16.54 -1.28
C THR A 192 9.74 16.19 -2.04
N ARG A 193 8.91 17.20 -2.36
CA ARG A 193 7.65 17.02 -3.06
C ARG A 193 7.85 16.41 -4.45
N ASN A 194 7.07 15.37 -4.76
CA ASN A 194 7.02 14.75 -6.09
C ASN A 194 5.69 15.07 -6.78
N THR A 195 5.75 15.96 -7.77
CA THR A 195 4.58 16.43 -8.54
C THR A 195 4.31 15.62 -9.80
N THR A 196 5.06 14.55 -10.05
CA THR A 196 4.87 13.69 -11.22
C THR A 196 3.45 13.12 -11.21
N PRO A 197 2.66 13.28 -12.30
CA PRO A 197 1.32 12.72 -12.39
C PRO A 197 1.33 11.20 -12.18
N TYR A 198 0.25 10.65 -11.62
CA TYR A 198 0.12 9.21 -11.37
C TYR A 198 0.44 8.36 -12.62
N SER A 199 -0.13 8.72 -13.77
CA SER A 199 0.05 8.03 -15.05
C SER A 199 1.46 8.14 -15.65
N CYS A 200 2.34 8.96 -15.07
CA CYS A 200 3.73 9.12 -15.51
C CYS A 200 4.73 8.46 -14.54
N ARG A 201 4.24 7.81 -13.48
CA ARG A 201 5.09 7.13 -12.51
C ARG A 201 5.29 5.69 -12.98
N GLY A 202 6.55 5.32 -13.21
CA GLY A 202 6.89 3.98 -13.73
C GLY A 202 6.24 2.85 -12.95
N TRP A 203 6.18 2.98 -11.61
CA TRP A 203 5.58 1.94 -10.79
C TRP A 203 4.06 1.83 -10.99
N CYS A 204 3.36 2.96 -10.88
CA CYS A 204 1.92 3.06 -11.14
C CYS A 204 1.57 2.60 -12.56
N CYS A 205 2.41 2.90 -13.56
CA CYS A 205 2.21 2.41 -14.92
C CYS A 205 2.22 0.88 -14.97
N ALA A 206 3.21 0.22 -14.35
CA ALA A 206 3.27 -1.23 -14.35
C ALA A 206 2.08 -1.86 -13.60
N GLU A 207 1.66 -1.27 -12.48
CA GLU A 207 0.47 -1.71 -11.73
C GLU A 207 -0.80 -1.62 -12.58
N VAL A 208 -0.94 -0.54 -13.37
CA VAL A 208 -2.02 -0.41 -14.36
C VAL A 208 -1.91 -1.51 -15.43
N GLU A 209 -0.73 -1.74 -16.00
CA GLU A 209 -0.55 -2.77 -17.03
C GLU A 209 -0.86 -4.17 -16.51
N TRP A 210 -0.39 -4.52 -15.31
CA TRP A 210 -0.63 -5.82 -14.69
C TRP A 210 -2.09 -6.07 -14.35
N SER A 211 -2.81 -4.99 -14.04
CA SER A 211 -4.21 -5.07 -13.68
C SER A 211 -5.14 -5.14 -14.89
N ARG A 212 -4.71 -4.72 -16.10
CA ARG A 212 -5.57 -4.68 -17.32
C ARG A 212 -6.47 -5.90 -17.58
N PRO A 213 -6.08 -7.16 -17.31
CA PRO A 213 -6.94 -8.32 -17.55
C PRO A 213 -8.18 -8.42 -16.64
N ILE A 214 -8.27 -7.62 -15.57
CA ILE A 214 -9.37 -7.72 -14.61
C ILE A 214 -10.68 -7.18 -15.22
N PRO A 215 -11.83 -7.83 -14.97
CA PRO A 215 -13.12 -7.28 -15.34
C PRO A 215 -13.36 -5.88 -14.74
N LYS A 216 -13.98 -4.97 -15.50
CA LYS A 216 -14.26 -3.58 -15.07
C LYS A 216 -14.98 -3.45 -13.71
N GLN A 217 -15.63 -4.51 -13.22
CA GLN A 217 -16.35 -4.53 -11.95
C GLN A 217 -15.44 -4.68 -10.72
N GLN A 218 -14.22 -5.20 -10.87
CA GLN A 218 -13.23 -5.37 -9.80
C GLN A 218 -12.16 -4.26 -9.80
N PHE A 219 -12.45 -3.20 -10.56
CA PHE A 219 -11.54 -2.12 -10.88
C PHE A 219 -12.16 -0.78 -10.53
N GLU A 220 -11.52 -0.06 -9.62
CA GLU A 220 -12.04 1.22 -9.14
C GLU A 220 -10.95 2.30 -9.26
N THR A 221 -11.34 3.45 -9.81
CA THR A 221 -10.43 4.59 -10.04
C THR A 221 -11.05 5.84 -9.45
N PHE A 222 -10.29 6.55 -8.64
CA PHE A 222 -10.77 7.76 -7.96
C PHE A 222 -9.63 8.65 -7.46
#